data_AF-A0A5J4WW51-F1
#
_entry.id   AF-A0A5J4WW51-F1
#
_cell.length_a   1.000
_cell.length_b   1.000
_cell.length_c   1.000
_cell.angle_alpha   90.00
_cell.angle_beta   90.00
_cell.angle_gamma   90.00
#
_symmetry.space_group_name_H-M   'P 1'
#
loop_
_entity.id
_entity.type
_entity.pdbx_description
1 polymer ?
#
loop_
_entity_poly.entity_id
_entity_poly.type
_entity_poly.pdbx_seq_one_letter_code
_entity_poly.pdbx_strand_id
1 'polypeptide(L)' 'MNLNPTIDLFSQHFNNPLPRFISTIRRHKEIAIDALNQAWKKEFPWIHPPILLLPAVPKKIKEEQIEAMIIALL' A
#
# COMPACT_ATOMS: atom_id res chain seq x y z
N MET A 1 2.08 12.47 -16.34
CA MET A 1 3.06 11.96 -15.36
C MET A 1 3.24 10.47 -15.61
N ASN A 2 4.46 9.94 -15.45
CA ASN A 2 4.69 8.50 -15.56
C ASN A 2 4.33 7.86 -14.21
N LEU A 3 3.14 7.28 -14.10
CA LEU A 3 2.59 6.74 -12.86
C LEU A 3 3.11 5.32 -12.63
N ASN A 4 4.36 5.19 -12.18
CA ASN A 4 4.98 3.89 -11.88
C ASN A 4 5.06 3.70 -10.37
N PRO A 5 4.07 3.03 -9.75
CA PRO A 5 4.15 2.73 -8.34
C PRO A 5 5.28 1.75 -8.04
N THR A 6 5.99 1.99 -6.96
CA THR A 6 7.21 1.26 -6.61
C THR A 6 6.99 0.22 -5.51
N ILE A 7 5.83 0.26 -4.85
CA ILE A 7 5.47 -0.61 -3.74
C ILE A 7 3.96 -0.85 -3.71
N ASP A 8 3.54 -2.06 -3.36
CA ASP A 8 2.15 -2.35 -2.99
C ASP A 8 1.98 -2.42 -1.47
N LEU A 9 1.07 -1.62 -0.92
CA LEU A 9 0.86 -1.52 0.52
C LEU A 9 -0.07 -2.60 1.10
N PHE A 10 -0.91 -3.25 0.30
CA PHE A 10 -1.96 -4.14 0.82
C PHE A 10 -1.95 -5.50 0.10
N SER A 11 -0.78 -6.14 0.05
CA SER A 11 -0.58 -7.36 -0.72
C SER A 11 0.11 -8.47 0.07
N GLN A 12 -0.08 -9.70 -0.39
CA GLN A 12 0.56 -10.92 0.10
C GLN A 12 1.45 -11.49 -1.00
N HIS A 13 2.29 -12.47 -0.62
CA HIS A 13 3.21 -13.11 -1.55
C HIS A 13 2.56 -13.74 -2.81
N PHE A 14 1.28 -14.10 -2.75
CA PHE A 14 0.59 -14.77 -3.86
C PHE A 14 -0.28 -13.84 -4.71
N ASN A 15 -0.52 -12.60 -4.28
CA ASN A 15 -1.43 -11.68 -4.97
C ASN A 15 -0.82 -10.29 -5.20
N ASN A 16 0.50 -10.14 -5.04
CA ASN A 16 1.19 -8.88 -5.27
C ASN A 16 1.42 -8.63 -6.78
N PRO A 17 0.95 -7.49 -7.34
CA PRO A 17 1.28 -7.05 -8.69
C PRO A 17 2.70 -6.48 -8.79
N LEU A 18 3.27 -6.03 -7.66
CA LEU A 18 4.60 -5.43 -7.57
C LEU A 18 5.56 -6.30 -6.76
N PRO A 19 6.84 -6.37 -7.11
CA PRO A 19 7.82 -7.21 -6.42
C PRO A 19 8.10 -6.74 -4.98
N ARG A 20 7.86 -5.46 -4.68
CA ARG A 20 7.99 -4.88 -3.34
C ARG A 20 6.60 -4.67 -2.77
N PHE A 21 6.34 -5.26 -1.61
CA PHE A 21 5.03 -5.16 -0.98
C PHE A 21 5.12 -5.23 0.56
N ILE A 22 4.11 -4.65 1.20
CA ILE A 22 3.85 -4.77 2.63
C ILE A 22 2.70 -5.74 2.83
N SER A 23 2.89 -6.69 3.75
CA SER A 23 1.93 -7.75 4.03
C SER A 23 1.22 -7.56 5.36
N THR A 24 0.09 -8.23 5.56
CA THR A 24 -0.55 -8.30 6.89
C THR A 24 0.08 -9.37 7.80
N ILE A 25 0.78 -10.34 7.21
CA ILE A 25 1.45 -11.42 7.94
C ILE A 25 2.89 -11.57 7.47
N ARG A 26 3.76 -11.94 8.40
CA ARG A 26 5.16 -12.24 8.09
C ARG A 26 5.27 -13.62 7.42
N ARG A 27 5.83 -13.68 6.23
CA ARG A 27 6.13 -14.90 5.49
C ARG A 27 7.49 -14.79 4.82
N HIS A 28 7.52 -14.33 3.58
CA HIS A 28 8.70 -14.27 2.74
C HIS A 28 8.51 -13.23 1.64
N LYS A 29 9.55 -12.40 1.42
CA LYS A 29 9.66 -11.32 0.43
C LYS A 29 8.88 -10.04 0.71
N GLU A 30 8.02 -10.00 1.72
CA GLU A 30 7.48 -8.72 2.19
C GLU A 30 8.62 -7.84 2.74
N ILE A 31 8.55 -6.53 2.46
CA ILE A 31 9.55 -5.59 2.96
C ILE A 31 9.23 -5.13 4.39
N ALA A 32 7.95 -5.22 4.77
CA ALA A 32 7.43 -4.89 6.07
C ALA A 32 6.10 -5.61 6.28
N ILE A 33 5.61 -5.57 7.52
CA ILE A 33 4.25 -5.94 7.86
C ILE A 33 3.47 -4.73 8.35
N ASP A 34 2.15 -4.81 8.23
CA ASP A 34 1.20 -3.81 8.71
C ASP A 34 1.43 -2.41 8.12
N ALA A 35 0.89 -2.19 6.91
CA ALA A 35 1.12 -0.97 6.15
C ALA A 35 0.62 0.30 6.83
N LEU A 36 -0.42 0.24 7.67
CA LEU A 36 -0.92 1.43 8.35
C LEU A 36 0.06 1.95 9.41
N ASN A 37 0.89 1.06 9.96
CA ASN A 37 1.93 1.39 10.94
C ASN A 37 3.28 1.76 10.31
N GLN A 38 3.43 1.66 8.99
CA GLN A 38 4.62 2.11 8.26
C GLN A 38 4.47 3.54 7.75
N ALA A 39 5.59 4.22 7.51
CA ALA A 39 5.60 5.51 6.81
C ALA A 39 5.51 5.29 5.29
N TRP A 40 4.68 6.07 4.60
CA TRP A 40 4.45 5.99 3.15
C TRP A 40 5.22 7.06 2.36
N LYS A 41 5.76 8.09 3.03
CA LYS A 41 6.38 9.30 2.44
C LYS A 41 7.56 9.13 1.47
N LYS A 42 8.16 7.96 1.34
CA LYS A 42 9.40 7.77 0.55
C LYS A 42 9.17 7.22 -0.85
N GLU A 43 7.95 6.81 -1.17
CA GLU A 43 7.64 6.03 -2.37
C GLU A 43 6.32 6.50 -2.98
N PHE A 44 6.04 6.10 -4.22
CA PHE A 44 4.73 6.27 -4.84
C PHE A 44 3.98 4.93 -4.73
N PRO A 45 3.07 4.76 -3.77
CA PRO A 45 2.46 3.47 -3.50
C PRO A 45 1.29 3.14 -4.44
N TRP A 46 1.19 1.85 -4.78
CA TRP A 46 -0.03 1.19 -5.24
C TRP A 46 -0.85 0.77 -4.01
N ILE A 47 -2.12 1.15 -3.98
CA ILE A 47 -3.00 0.93 -2.84
C ILE A 47 -4.26 0.21 -3.32
N HIS A 48 -4.36 -1.08 -3.03
CA HIS A 48 -5.59 -1.87 -3.22
C HIS A 48 -6.09 -2.36 -1.85
N PRO A 49 -6.78 -1.50 -1.08
CA PRO A 49 -7.04 -1.77 0.31
C PRO A 49 -8.22 -2.72 0.48
N PRO A 50 -8.23 -3.56 1.53
CA PRO A 50 -9.44 -4.26 1.96
C PRO A 50 -10.57 -3.26 2.23
N ILE A 51 -11.82 -3.64 1.94
CA ILE A 51 -12.99 -2.75 2.07
C ILE A 51 -13.10 -2.12 3.47
N LEU A 52 -12.72 -2.88 4.50
CA LEU A 52 -12.75 -2.45 5.90
C LEU A 52 -11.73 -1.33 6.21
N LEU A 53 -10.70 -1.17 5.38
CA LEU A 53 -9.64 -0.17 5.56
C LEU A 53 -9.81 1.05 4.65
N LEU A 54 -10.86 1.09 3.81
CA LEU A 54 -11.15 2.24 2.95
C LEU A 54 -11.21 3.57 3.72
N PRO A 55 -11.75 3.67 4.95
CA PRO A 55 -11.73 4.94 5.68
C PRO A 55 -10.35 5.36 6.17
N ALA A 56 -9.46 4.39 6.46
CA ALA A 56 -8.15 4.67 7.04
C ALA A 56 -7.14 5.15 5.98
N VAL A 57 -7.27 4.69 4.73
CA VAL A 57 -6.34 5.00 3.65
C VAL A 57 -6.33 6.51 3.29
N PRO A 58 -7.46 7.17 2.95
CA PRO A 58 -7.47 8.59 2.65
C PRO A 58 -7.02 9.46 3.83
N LYS A 59 -7.35 9.04 5.06
CA LYS A 59 -6.89 9.72 6.28
C LYS A 59 -5.36 9.74 6.34
N LYS A 60 -4.71 8.59 6.15
CA LYS A 60 -3.25 8.48 6.20
C LYS A 60 -2.56 9.17 5.02
N ILE A 61 -3.14 9.11 3.81
CA ILE A 61 -2.67 9.89 2.65
C ILE A 61 -2.67 11.39 2.97
N LYS A 62 -3.74 11.90 3.56
CA LYS A 62 -3.86 13.30 3.96
C LYS A 62 -2.86 13.68 5.07
N GLU A 63 -2.73 12.84 6.09
CA GLU A 63 -1.80 13.05 7.21
C GLU A 63 -0.34 13.05 6.76
N GLU A 64 0.02 12.17 5.82
CA GLU A 64 1.37 12.06 5.31
C GLU A 64 1.67 12.95 4.10
N GLN A 65 0.63 13.57 3.51
CA GLN A 65 0.73 14.42 2.32
C GLN A 65 1.45 13.72 1.17
N ILE A 66 1.02 12.51 0.84
CA ILE A 66 1.61 11.72 -0.23
C ILE A 66 0.70 11.64 -1.46
N GLU A 67 1.30 11.42 -2.61
CA GLU A 67 0.60 10.97 -3.80
C GLU A 67 0.59 9.45 -3.83
N ALA A 68 -0.53 8.86 -4.24
CA ALA A 68 -0.69 7.41 -4.29
C ALA A 68 -1.63 7.03 -5.45
N MET A 69 -1.46 5.83 -5.98
CA MET A 69 -2.41 5.23 -6.91
C MET A 69 -3.34 4.29 -6.14
N ILE A 70 -4.61 4.67 -6.03
CA ILE A 70 -5.62 3.89 -5.30
C ILE A 70 -6.48 3.12 -6.31
N ILE A 71 -6.54 1.80 -6.15
CA ILE A 71 -7.52 0.95 -6.80
C ILE A 71 -8.50 0.50 -5.72
N ALA A 72 -9.74 0.99 -5.80
CA ALA A 72 -10.81 0.60 -4.89
C ALA A 72 -11.94 -0.03 -5.71
N LEU A 73 -12.52 -1.12 -5.20
CA LEU A 73 -13.89 -1.46 -5.57
C LEU A 73 -14.82 -0.43 -4.91
N LEU A 74 -15.64 0.23 -5.73
CA LEU A 74 -16.73 1.10 -5.29
C LEU A 74 -18.02 0.30 -5.12
#